data_AF-A0A3A1R6Y9-F1
#
_entry.id   AF-A0A3A1R6Y9-F1
#
_cell.length_a   1.000
_cell.length_b   1.000
_cell.length_c   1.000
_cell.angle_alpha   90.00
_cell.angle_beta   90.00
_cell.angle_gamma   90.00
#
_symmetry.space_group_name_H-M   'P 1'
#
loop_
_entity.id
_entity.type
_entity.pdbx_description
1 polymer ?
#
loop_
_entity_poly.entity_id
_entity_poly.type
_entity_poly.pdbx_seq_one_letter_code
_entity_poly.pdbx_strand_id
1 'polypeptide(L)'
;MSEIEMKVIPSYIDDELAIVFHFEFKTSQMKVGEATVYTYKLTDSHSQTAGPKGFRKNKYAVLKELEILEEYRYIALNKVSHFLKVIGIPAVAQDLIA
;
A
#
# COMPACT_ATOMS: atom_id res chain seq x y z
N MET A 1 -21.90 8.26 -5.59
CA MET A 1 -20.47 7.93 -5.83
C MET A 1 -20.42 6.46 -6.18
N SER A 2 -19.79 6.09 -7.29
CA SER A 2 -19.68 4.68 -7.70
C SER A 2 -18.91 3.90 -6.63
N GLU A 3 -19.54 2.87 -6.08
CA GLU A 3 -18.90 2.00 -5.10
C GLU A 3 -17.89 1.10 -5.82
N ILE A 4 -16.62 1.17 -5.43
CA ILE A 4 -15.59 0.25 -5.90
C ILE A 4 -15.26 -0.75 -4.80
N GLU A 5 -15.24 -2.03 -5.16
CA GLU A 5 -14.71 -3.10 -4.33
C GLU A 5 -13.19 -3.17 -4.48
N MET A 6 -12.51 -3.58 -3.42
CA MET A 6 -11.06 -3.75 -3.38
C MET A 6 -10.75 -5.16 -2.88
N LYS A 7 -9.98 -5.92 -3.67
CA LYS A 7 -9.41 -7.21 -3.26
C LYS A 7 -7.91 -7.00 -3.02
N VAL A 8 -7.41 -7.57 -1.92
CA VAL A 8 -5.99 -7.46 -1.52
C VAL A 8 -5.36 -8.84 -1.58
N ILE A 9 -4.24 -8.96 -2.27
CA ILE A 9 -3.50 -10.20 -2.47
C ILE A 9 -2.09 -9.99 -1.91
N PRO A 10 -1.80 -10.48 -0.70
CA PRO A 10 -0.46 -10.39 -0.13
C PRO A 10 0.47 -11.48 -0.68
N SER A 11 1.74 -11.13 -0.89
CA SER A 11 2.84 -12.05 -1.15
C SER A 11 4.10 -11.58 -0.43
N TYR A 12 5.09 -12.46 -0.30
CA TYR A 12 6.41 -12.13 0.24
C TYR A 12 7.46 -12.36 -0.83
N ILE A 13 8.37 -11.40 -1.00
CA ILE A 13 9.51 -11.50 -1.90
C ILE A 13 10.76 -11.66 -1.03
N ASP A 14 11.34 -12.87 -1.05
CA ASP A 14 12.49 -13.24 -0.23
C ASP A 14 13.71 -12.34 -0.52
N ASP A 15 14.01 -12.10 -1.80
CA ASP A 15 15.18 -11.32 -2.23
C ASP A 15 15.14 -9.85 -1.79
N GLU A 16 13.94 -9.27 -1.69
CA GLU A 16 13.72 -7.89 -1.26
C GLU A 16 13.39 -7.75 0.23
N LEU A 17 13.22 -8.87 0.93
CA LEU A 17 12.70 -8.91 2.31
C LEU A 17 11.42 -8.07 2.48
N ALA A 18 10.53 -8.13 1.49
CA ALA A 18 9.38 -7.25 1.36
C ALA A 18 8.07 -8.03 1.36
N ILE A 19 7.06 -7.51 2.07
CA ILE A 19 5.68 -7.94 1.84
C ILE A 19 5.10 -7.06 0.75
N VAL A 20 4.61 -7.67 -0.32
CA VAL A 20 3.96 -7.01 -1.45
C VAL A 20 2.45 -7.21 -1.34
N PHE A 21 1.72 -6.13 -1.53
CA PHE A 21 0.26 -6.14 -1.60
C PHE A 21 -0.14 -5.73 -3.01
N HIS A 22 -0.73 -6.68 -3.73
CA HIS A 22 -1.42 -6.39 -4.98
C HIS A 22 -2.89 -6.09 -4.69
N PHE A 23 -3.37 -4.95 -5.20
CA PHE A 23 -4.73 -4.47 -5.04
C PHE A 23 -5.44 -4.56 -6.37
N GLU A 24 -6.57 -5.27 -6.42
CA GLU A 24 -7.47 -5.27 -7.57
C GLU A 24 -8.71 -4.43 -7.22
N PHE A 25 -9.06 -3.49 -8.11
CA PHE A 25 -10.24 -2.64 -7.97
C PHE A 25 -11.29 -3.04 -9.01
N LYS A 26 -12.52 -3.19 -8.57
CA LYS A 26 -13.66 -3.50 -9.46
C LYS A 26 -14.90 -2.72 -9.07
N THR A 27 -15.71 -2.39 -10.06
CA THR A 27 -17.12 -2.04 -9.85
C THR A 27 -17.95 -3.32 -9.93
N SER A 28 -19.28 -3.19 -9.81
CA SER A 28 -20.21 -4.31 -10.04
C SER A 28 -20.13 -4.89 -11.46
N GLN A 29 -19.56 -4.14 -12.41
CA GLN A 29 -19.61 -4.45 -13.85
C GLN A 29 -18.25 -4.89 -14.39
N MET A 30 -17.15 -4.34 -13.89
CA MET A 30 -15.82 -4.56 -14.48
C MET A 30 -14.68 -4.28 -13.50
N LYS A 31 -13.49 -4.80 -13.83
CA LYS A 31 -12.23 -4.35 -13.24
C LYS A 31 -11.96 -2.91 -13.68
N VAL A 32 -11.62 -2.04 -12.73
CA VAL A 32 -11.35 -0.61 -12.97
C VAL A 32 -9.90 -0.22 -12.69
N GLY A 33 -9.10 -1.16 -12.19
CA GLY A 33 -7.67 -0.98 -12.07
C GLY A 33 -6.99 -1.93 -11.11
N GLU A 34 -5.70 -1.72 -10.94
CA GLU A 34 -4.85 -2.39 -9.99
C GLU A 34 -3.73 -1.49 -9.47
N ALA A 35 -3.15 -1.88 -8.34
CA ALA A 35 -1.99 -1.23 -7.76
C ALA A 35 -1.11 -2.25 -7.04
N THR A 36 0.21 -2.04 -7.06
CA THR A 36 1.17 -2.89 -6.34
C THR A 36 1.94 -2.03 -5.33
N VAL A 37 1.85 -2.40 -4.05
CA VAL A 37 2.54 -1.73 -2.95
C VAL A 37 3.53 -2.66 -2.28
N TYR A 38 4.77 -2.24 -2.19
CA TYR A 38 5.82 -2.94 -1.47
C TYR A 38 5.93 -2.36 -0.08
N THR A 39 6.20 -3.20 0.91
CA THR A 39 6.39 -2.75 2.29
C THR A 39 7.71 -3.22 2.82
N TYR A 40 8.42 -2.27 3.42
CA TYR A 40 9.78 -2.47 3.91
C TYR A 40 9.87 -2.00 5.36
N LYS A 41 10.82 -2.59 6.08
CA LYS A 41 11.23 -2.09 7.39
C LYS A 41 12.24 -0.97 7.18
N LEU A 42 12.08 0.17 7.88
CA LEU A 42 13.18 1.13 7.96
C LEU A 42 14.33 0.44 8.70
N THR A 43 15.46 0.24 8.01
CA THR A 43 16.70 -0.19 8.66
C THR A 43 17.22 0.95 9.54
N ASP A 44 17.62 0.59 10.75
CA ASP A 44 17.76 1.48 11.91
C ASP A 44 18.51 2.79 11.66
N SER A 45 17.80 3.92 11.77
CA SER A 45 18.39 5.21 12.15
C SER A 45 18.14 5.47 13.64
N HIS A 46 18.86 4.74 14.51
CA HIS A 46 19.10 5.02 15.94
C HIS A 46 17.97 5.64 16.81
N SER A 47 16.68 5.51 16.47
CA SER A 47 15.60 6.13 17.25
C SER A 47 15.08 5.13 18.29
N GLN A 48 15.67 5.25 19.48
CA GLN A 48 15.38 4.49 20.69
C GLN A 48 13.96 4.77 21.23
N THR A 49 12.91 4.45 20.49
CA THR A 49 11.55 4.38 21.08
C THR A 49 11.18 2.92 21.29
N ALA A 50 11.73 2.33 22.36
CA ALA A 50 11.33 1.01 22.83
C ALA A 50 9.83 1.04 23.19
N GLY A 51 9.04 0.21 22.52
CA GLY A 51 7.61 0.01 22.81
C GLY A 51 6.74 -0.17 21.55
N PRO A 52 5.46 -0.55 21.71
CA PRO A 52 4.54 -0.83 20.60
C PRO A 52 4.37 0.36 19.63
N LYS A 53 4.54 1.59 20.12
CA LYS A 53 4.46 2.82 19.32
C LYS A 53 5.68 3.04 18.43
N GLY A 54 6.87 2.59 18.81
CA GLY A 54 8.08 2.65 17.97
C GLY A 54 8.05 1.61 16.86
N PHE A 55 7.55 0.41 17.16
CA PHE A 55 7.42 -0.69 16.18
C PHE A 55 6.50 -0.35 14.98
N ARG A 56 5.48 0.48 15.21
CA ARG A 56 4.57 1.00 14.16
C ARG A 56 5.19 2.11 13.30
N LYS A 57 6.30 2.72 13.72
CA LYS A 57 6.94 3.85 13.04
C LYS A 57 8.08 3.43 12.10
N ASN A 58 8.53 2.18 12.18
CA ASN A 58 9.69 1.69 11.42
C ASN A 58 9.28 0.88 10.18
N LYS A 59 8.16 1.24 9.54
CA LYS A 59 7.68 0.60 8.32
C LYS A 59 7.25 1.68 7.33
N TYR A 60 7.58 1.46 6.07
CA TYR A 60 7.11 2.30 4.98
C TYR A 60 6.57 1.44 3.84
N ALA A 61 5.61 2.00 3.12
CA ALA A 61 5.08 1.43 1.90
C ALA A 61 5.59 2.24 0.70
N VAL A 62 5.83 1.57 -0.42
CA VAL A 62 6.19 2.16 -1.70
C VAL A 62 5.17 1.71 -2.72
N LEU A 63 4.46 2.65 -3.34
CA LEU A 63 3.61 2.35 -4.49
C LEU A 63 4.51 2.18 -5.73
N LYS A 64 4.58 0.97 -6.27
CA LYS A 64 5.44 0.63 -7.42
C LYS A 64 4.68 0.64 -8.74
N GLU A 65 3.44 0.15 -8.74
CA GLU A 65 2.61 0.08 -9.94
C GLU A 65 1.24 0.66 -9.63
N LEU A 66 0.68 1.41 -10.57
CA LEU A 66 -0.63 2.02 -10.47
C LEU A 66 -1.25 2.11 -11.87
N GLU A 67 -2.21 1.23 -12.15
CA GLU A 67 -2.99 1.26 -13.39
C GLU A 67 -4.47 1.30 -13.02
N ILE A 68 -5.03 2.50 -12.92
CA ILE A 68 -6.43 2.71 -12.51
C ILE A 68 -7.05 3.74 -13.43
N LEU A 69 -8.28 3.46 -13.87
CA LEU A 69 -9.11 4.42 -14.59
C LEU A 69 -9.23 5.73 -13.78
N GLU A 70 -9.00 6.87 -14.44
CA GLU A 70 -8.78 8.16 -13.78
C GLU A 70 -9.96 8.57 -12.88
N GLU A 71 -11.20 8.27 -13.27
CA GLU A 71 -12.40 8.58 -12.49
C GLU A 71 -12.50 7.78 -11.17
N TYR A 72 -11.77 6.67 -11.04
CA TYR A 72 -11.72 5.84 -9.83
C TYR A 72 -10.42 6.01 -9.02
N ARG A 73 -9.41 6.68 -9.59
CA ARG A 73 -8.06 6.79 -9.03
C ARG A 73 -8.05 7.33 -7.59
N TYR A 74 -8.78 8.41 -7.33
CA TYR A 74 -8.85 9.02 -5.99
C TYR A 74 -9.44 8.06 -4.95
N ILE A 75 -10.57 7.41 -5.26
CA ILE A 75 -11.25 6.50 -4.34
C ILE A 75 -10.39 5.26 -4.09
N ALA A 76 -9.75 4.73 -5.12
CA ALA A 76 -8.87 3.57 -5.02
C ALA A 76 -7.66 3.86 -4.12
N LEU A 77 -6.96 4.98 -4.34
CA LEU A 77 -5.82 5.39 -3.50
C LEU A 77 -6.23 5.64 -2.04
N ASN A 78 -7.44 6.17 -1.80
CA ASN A 78 -7.97 6.30 -0.45
C ASN A 78 -8.17 4.93 0.23
N LYS A 79 -8.65 3.92 -0.50
CA LYS A 79 -8.81 2.55 0.03
C LYS A 79 -7.46 1.90 0.32
N VAL A 80 -6.45 2.08 -0.55
CA VAL A 80 -5.07 1.63 -0.30
C VAL A 80 -4.51 2.30 0.95
N SER A 81 -4.62 3.63 1.05
CA SER A 81 -4.14 4.39 2.22
C SER A 81 -4.81 3.92 3.51
N HIS A 82 -6.12 3.69 3.47
CA HIS A 82 -6.87 3.17 4.61
C HIS A 82 -6.39 1.77 5.02
N PHE A 83 -6.26 0.85 4.07
CA PHE A 83 -5.74 -0.50 4.33
C PHE A 83 -4.36 -0.46 4.99
N LEU A 84 -3.43 0.32 4.44
CA LEU A 84 -2.07 0.45 4.97
C LEU A 84 -2.07 0.99 6.41
N LYS A 85 -2.92 1.98 6.72
CA LYS A 85 -3.09 2.49 8.09
C LYS A 85 -3.62 1.41 9.04
N VAL A 86 -4.60 0.61 8.61
CA VAL A 86 -5.16 -0.49 9.42
C VAL A 86 -4.08 -1.52 9.78
N ILE A 87 -3.19 -1.86 8.83
CA ILE A 87 -2.08 -2.79 9.08
C ILE A 87 -0.86 -2.14 9.74
N GLY A 88 -0.97 -0.87 10.15
CA GLY A 88 0.07 -0.17 10.92
C GLY A 88 1.21 0.39 10.08
N ILE A 89 0.96 0.73 8.81
CA ILE A 89 1.90 1.40 7.90
C ILE A 89 1.35 2.79 7.58
N PRO A 90 1.81 3.84 8.29
CA PRO A 90 1.18 5.16 8.23
C PRO A 90 1.57 5.99 7.00
N ALA A 91 2.65 5.65 6.31
CA ALA A 91 3.21 6.42 5.20
C ALA A 91 3.38 5.57 3.94
N VAL A 92 2.98 6.14 2.81
CA VAL A 92 3.20 5.60 1.46
C VAL A 92 4.08 6.60 0.73
N ALA A 93 5.29 6.19 0.35
CA ALA A 93 6.09 6.90 -0.62
C ALA A 93 5.54 6.56 -2.01
N GLN A 94 5.28 7.59 -2.82
CA GLN A 94 5.10 7.41 -4.26
C GLN A 94 6.50 7.50 -4.86
N ASP A 95 7.04 6.36 -5.31
CA ASP A 95 8.15 6.43 -6.26
C ASP A 95 7.53 6.92 -7.57
N LEU A 96 7.59 8.22 -7.80
CA LEU A 96 7.36 8.80 -9.13
C LEU A 96 8.50 8.28 -10.02
N ILE A 97 8.25 7.15 -10.68
CA ILE A 97 9.04 6.77 -11.86
C ILE A 97 8.71 7.84 -12.90
N ALA A 98 9.70 8.69 -13.16
CA ALA A 98 9.68 9.77 -14.14
C ALA A 98 9.58 9.23 -15.58
#